data_AF-A0A1W9QPB7-F1
#
_entry.id   AF-A0A1W9QPB7-F1
#
_cell.length_a   1.000
_cell.length_b   1.000
_cell.length_c   1.000
_cell.angle_alpha   90.00
_cell.angle_beta   90.00
_cell.angle_gamma   90.00
#
_symmetry.space_group_name_H-M   'P 1'
#
loop_
_entity.id
_entity.type
_entity.pdbx_description
1 polymer ?
#
loop_
_entity_poly.entity_id
_entity_poly.type
_entity_poly.pdbx_seq_one_letter_code
_entity_poly.pdbx_strand_id
1 'polypeptide(L)'
;MYSISDLDYERLYDFILLPEKDTLRGKQIVQQISEDLKVEINSADTSDLIKLRGIGPSYAKRIIKYRNLLGGYFQKGQLLEVYGMDTTRYNGFIDNVELNNGLVQKMDLNAVEFKSLLKHPYVEYYIVKSIFNFKDKHGRFDSVSELKNVPLIYDELYEKLRHYLTVKESE
;
A
#
# COMPACT_ATOMS: atom_id res chain seq x y z
N MET A 1 40.61 3.13 38.99
CA MET A 1 39.14 3.01 38.98
C MET A 1 38.68 3.72 40.23
N TYR A 2 38.18 4.96 40.13
CA TYR A 2 37.79 5.74 41.31
C TYR A 2 36.33 5.45 41.63
N SER A 3 36.08 4.56 42.58
CA SER A 3 34.79 4.42 43.25
C SER A 3 34.76 5.35 44.44
N ILE A 4 33.70 6.14 44.58
CA ILE A 4 33.44 6.87 45.83
C ILE A 4 33.31 5.86 46.97
N SER A 5 33.90 6.16 48.13
CA SER A 5 33.71 5.31 49.31
C SER A 5 32.32 5.55 49.90
N ASP A 6 31.77 4.58 50.63
CA ASP A 6 30.45 4.71 51.28
C ASP A 6 30.40 5.94 52.22
N LEU A 7 31.55 6.30 52.81
CA LEU A 7 31.69 7.47 53.68
C LEU A 7 31.61 8.81 52.92
N ASP A 8 32.08 8.85 51.67
CA ASP A 8 31.99 10.04 50.83
C ASP A 8 30.58 10.24 50.29
N TYR A 9 29.83 9.15 50.12
CA TYR A 9 28.42 9.19 49.72
C TYR A 9 27.55 9.86 50.80
N GLU A 10 27.71 9.48 52.07
CA GLU A 10 26.93 10.06 53.17
C GLU A 10 27.12 11.57 53.30
N ARG A 11 28.32 12.08 53.02
CA ARG A 11 28.61 13.53 53.06
C ARG A 11 27.93 14.32 51.93
N LEU A 12 27.69 13.66 50.81
CA LEU A 12 27.11 14.29 49.63
C LEU A 12 25.59 14.10 49.59
N TYR A 13 25.03 13.18 50.38
CA TYR A 13 23.61 12.87 50.42
C TYR A 13 22.73 14.11 50.59
N ASP A 14 23.05 14.99 51.54
CA ASP A 14 22.28 16.20 51.83
C ASP A 14 22.32 17.26 50.72
N PHE A 15 23.29 17.17 49.80
CA PHE A 15 23.48 18.11 48.69
C PHE A 15 23.00 17.56 47.34
N ILE A 16 22.55 16.30 47.30
CA ILE A 16 21.98 15.69 46.10
C ILE A 16 20.52 16.15 45.98
N LEU A 17 20.32 17.31 45.32
CA LEU A 17 19.01 17.79 44.91
C LEU A 17 18.59 17.07 43.61
N LEU A 18 17.98 15.88 43.75
CA LEU A 18 17.31 15.24 42.62
C LEU A 18 15.93 15.87 42.42
N PRO A 19 15.56 16.33 41.22
CA PRO A 19 14.20 16.75 40.95
C PRO A 19 13.25 15.55 41.09
N GLU A 20 12.16 15.69 41.85
CA GLU A 20 11.22 14.59 42.13
C GLU A 20 10.54 14.02 40.87
N LYS A 21 10.65 14.69 39.73
CA LYS A 21 10.22 14.18 38.42
C LYS A 21 11.15 14.67 37.33
N ASP A 22 11.91 13.74 36.76
CA ASP A 22 12.56 13.92 35.47
C ASP A 22 11.53 13.74 34.33
N THR A 23 10.42 14.49 34.40
CA THR A 23 9.47 14.57 33.28
C THR A 23 9.93 15.69 32.39
N LEU A 24 10.76 15.39 31.38
CA LEU A 24 10.74 16.03 30.04
C LEU A 24 11.80 15.47 29.06
N ARG A 25 12.24 14.22 29.18
CA ARG A 25 13.12 13.60 28.14
C ARG A 25 12.91 12.12 27.85
N GLY A 26 11.68 11.66 27.97
CA GLY A 26 11.15 10.57 27.17
C GLY A 26 9.86 11.07 26.58
N LYS A 27 9.77 11.24 25.26
CA LYS A 27 8.47 11.37 24.60
C LYS A 27 7.63 10.21 25.12
N GLN A 28 6.61 10.51 25.90
CA GLN A 28 5.49 9.62 26.12
C GLN A 28 4.85 9.40 24.74
N ILE A 29 5.38 8.43 24.01
CA ILE A 29 4.57 7.55 23.21
C ILE A 29 4.53 6.26 24.01
N VAL A 30 3.92 6.34 25.20
CA VAL A 30 3.16 5.18 25.66
C VAL A 30 2.00 5.16 24.69
N GLN A 31 2.23 4.54 23.53
CA GLN A 31 1.21 4.29 22.53
C GLN A 31 0.11 3.62 23.32
N GLN A 32 -1.04 4.30 23.46
CA GLN A 32 -2.27 3.61 23.76
C GLN A 32 -2.27 2.41 22.82
N ILE A 33 -2.16 1.20 23.39
CA ILE A 33 -2.50 -0.03 22.71
C ILE A 33 -3.97 0.15 22.42
N SER A 34 -4.25 0.78 21.27
CA SER A 34 -5.58 1.11 20.82
C SER A 34 -6.07 -0.19 20.23
N GLU A 35 -7.17 -0.64 20.81
CA GLU A 35 -8.02 -1.70 20.30
C GLU A 35 -8.17 -1.56 18.79
N ASP A 36 -7.84 -2.65 18.09
CA ASP A 36 -8.11 -2.93 16.68
C ASP A 36 -7.77 -1.80 15.68
N LEU A 37 -6.49 -1.39 15.60
CA LEU A 37 -6.02 -0.56 14.49
C LEU A 37 -6.30 -1.29 13.16
N LYS A 38 -7.25 -0.74 12.39
CA LYS A 38 -7.60 -1.19 11.04
C LYS A 38 -7.49 0.00 10.08
N VAL A 39 -6.76 -0.21 8.99
CA VAL A 39 -6.51 0.80 7.97
C VAL A 39 -6.96 0.25 6.62
N GLU A 40 -8.01 0.84 6.07
CA GLU A 40 -8.45 0.54 4.71
C GLU A 40 -7.44 1.13 3.70
N ILE A 41 -6.78 0.29 2.91
CA ILE A 41 -5.64 0.67 2.06
C ILE A 41 -6.01 1.52 0.82
N ASN A 42 -7.20 1.33 0.28
CA ASN A 42 -7.74 2.01 -0.89
C ASN A 42 -8.23 3.44 -0.60
N SER A 43 -8.74 3.72 0.60
CA SER A 43 -9.17 5.05 1.04
C SER A 43 -8.19 5.77 1.96
N ALA A 44 -7.25 5.06 2.59
CA ALA A 44 -6.29 5.66 3.53
C ALA A 44 -5.48 6.80 2.92
N ASP A 45 -5.26 7.82 3.73
CA ASP A 45 -4.32 8.89 3.41
C ASP A 45 -2.90 8.57 3.92
N THR A 46 -1.96 9.51 3.74
CA THR A 46 -0.58 9.29 4.19
C THR A 46 -0.49 9.16 5.72
N SER A 47 -1.34 9.87 6.46
CA SER A 47 -1.34 9.86 7.93
C SER A 47 -1.86 8.54 8.49
N ASP A 48 -2.86 7.94 7.85
CA ASP A 48 -3.39 6.63 8.21
C ASP A 48 -2.37 5.52 7.95
N LEU A 49 -1.73 5.54 6.80
CA LEU A 49 -0.72 4.55 6.44
C LEU A 49 0.50 4.58 7.37
N ILE A 50 0.90 5.76 7.88
CA ILE A 50 2.02 5.88 8.81
C ILE A 50 1.73 5.23 10.18
N LYS A 51 0.46 5.01 10.52
CA LYS A 51 0.09 4.28 11.75
C LYS A 51 0.46 2.80 11.67
N LEU A 52 0.61 2.25 10.46
CA LEU A 52 1.00 0.86 10.25
C LEU A 52 2.47 0.64 10.62
N ARG A 53 2.72 -0.44 11.37
CA ARG A 53 4.06 -0.78 11.84
C ARG A 53 5.03 -0.94 10.66
N GLY A 54 6.14 -0.20 10.70
CA GLY A 54 7.17 -0.27 9.66
C GLY A 54 6.88 0.56 8.41
N ILE A 55 5.75 1.29 8.35
CA ILE A 55 5.41 2.20 7.27
C ILE A 55 5.76 3.63 7.67
N GLY A 56 6.88 4.13 7.13
CA GLY A 56 7.24 5.55 7.22
C GLY A 56 6.63 6.39 6.08
N PRO A 57 6.82 7.73 6.11
CA PRO A 57 6.30 8.65 5.08
C PRO A 57 6.69 8.29 3.65
N SER A 58 7.88 7.72 3.45
CA SER A 58 8.35 7.27 2.13
C SER A 58 7.54 6.08 1.62
N TYR A 59 7.29 5.06 2.46
CA TYR A 59 6.49 3.90 2.10
C TYR A 59 5.03 4.28 1.88
N ALA A 60 4.45 5.12 2.74
CA ALA A 60 3.09 5.61 2.58
C ALA A 60 2.89 6.29 1.21
N LYS A 61 3.82 7.14 0.78
CA LYS A 61 3.80 7.76 -0.56
C LYS A 61 3.89 6.73 -1.68
N ARG A 62 4.73 5.70 -1.54
CA ARG A 62 4.87 4.63 -2.54
C ARG A 62 3.60 3.78 -2.66
N ILE A 63 3.00 3.43 -1.53
CA ILE A 63 1.72 2.71 -1.46
C ILE A 63 0.64 3.52 -2.19
N ILE A 64 0.48 4.81 -1.87
CA ILE A 64 -0.50 5.67 -2.54
C ILE A 64 -0.21 5.80 -4.04
N LYS A 65 1.06 6.01 -4.41
CA LYS A 65 1.45 6.11 -5.82
C LYS A 65 1.10 4.83 -6.58
N TYR A 66 1.40 3.67 -6.01
CA TYR A 66 1.13 2.39 -6.64
C TYR A 66 -0.37 2.08 -6.69
N ARG A 67 -1.11 2.36 -5.62
CA ARG A 67 -2.59 2.34 -5.58
C ARG A 67 -3.19 3.11 -6.75
N ASN A 68 -2.72 4.34 -6.98
CA ASN A 68 -3.24 5.20 -8.04
C ASN A 68 -2.92 4.68 -9.45
N LEU A 69 -1.82 3.93 -9.63
CA LEU A 69 -1.48 3.31 -10.91
C LEU A 69 -2.30 2.04 -11.17
N LEU A 70 -2.53 1.22 -10.13
CA LEU A 70 -3.42 0.06 -10.20
C LEU A 70 -4.89 0.47 -10.39
N GLY A 71 -5.30 1.60 -9.82
CA GLY A 71 -6.72 1.93 -9.61
C GLY A 71 -7.29 1.37 -8.31
N GLY A 72 -6.44 0.89 -7.39
CA GLY A 72 -6.82 0.28 -6.13
C GLY A 72 -6.17 -1.09 -5.91
N TYR A 73 -6.03 -1.51 -4.66
CA TYR A 73 -5.65 -2.86 -4.30
C TYR A 73 -6.91 -3.74 -4.27
N PHE A 74 -6.92 -4.81 -5.07
CA PHE A 74 -7.96 -5.84 -5.03
C PHE A 74 -7.61 -6.94 -4.01
N GLN A 75 -6.33 -7.14 -3.74
CA GLN A 75 -5.86 -8.10 -2.75
C GLN A 75 -4.70 -7.54 -1.94
N LYS A 76 -4.62 -7.96 -0.68
CA LYS A 76 -3.58 -7.56 0.26
C LYS A 76 -2.17 -7.86 -0.24
N GLY A 77 -1.98 -9.00 -0.92
CA GLY A 77 -0.69 -9.45 -1.44
C GLY A 77 -0.02 -8.47 -2.42
N GLN A 78 -0.80 -7.63 -3.10
CA GLN A 78 -0.27 -6.61 -4.03
C GLN A 78 0.58 -5.54 -3.32
N LEU A 79 0.51 -5.43 -1.99
CA LEU A 79 1.42 -4.56 -1.23
C LEU A 79 2.88 -5.00 -1.34
N LEU A 80 3.14 -6.29 -1.60
CA LEU A 80 4.50 -6.78 -1.87
C LEU A 80 5.05 -6.30 -3.21
N GLU A 81 4.20 -5.85 -4.13
CA GLU A 81 4.59 -5.31 -5.43
C GLU A 81 5.02 -3.83 -5.31
N VAL A 82 4.79 -3.19 -4.16
CA VAL A 82 5.25 -1.83 -3.88
C VAL A 82 6.77 -1.82 -3.72
N TYR A 83 7.45 -0.94 -4.47
CA TYR A 83 8.91 -0.86 -4.48
C TYR A 83 9.55 -0.75 -3.08
N GLY A 84 10.41 -1.73 -2.77
CA GLY A 84 11.13 -1.84 -1.51
C GLY A 84 10.33 -2.50 -0.38
N MET A 85 9.10 -2.97 -0.63
CA MET A 85 8.37 -3.78 0.34
C MET A 85 9.04 -5.16 0.45
N ASP A 86 9.38 -5.55 1.67
CA ASP A 86 9.87 -6.89 1.98
C ASP A 86 8.80 -7.68 2.76
N THR A 87 8.94 -9.00 2.77
CA THR A 87 7.97 -9.90 3.41
C THR A 87 7.89 -9.67 4.92
N THR A 88 9.01 -9.36 5.58
CA THR A 88 9.07 -9.09 7.01
C THR A 88 8.24 -7.87 7.39
N ARG A 89 8.38 -6.76 6.64
CA ARG A 89 7.60 -5.53 6.84
C ARG A 89 6.13 -5.77 6.53
N TYR A 90 5.84 -6.39 5.40
CA TYR A 90 4.47 -6.74 5.00
C TYR A 90 3.75 -7.52 6.10
N ASN A 91 4.34 -8.61 6.58
CA ASN A 91 3.78 -9.42 7.67
C ASN A 91 3.64 -8.64 8.98
N GLY A 92 4.45 -7.60 9.18
CA GLY A 92 4.41 -6.77 10.38
C GLY A 92 3.18 -5.86 10.52
N PHE A 93 2.41 -5.64 9.45
CA PHE A 93 1.22 -4.76 9.48
C PHE A 93 -0.01 -5.32 8.75
N ILE A 94 0.09 -6.46 8.06
CA ILE A 94 -0.98 -6.92 7.16
C ILE A 94 -2.30 -7.27 7.87
N ASP A 95 -2.23 -7.67 9.13
CA ASP A 95 -3.40 -7.96 9.97
C ASP A 95 -4.18 -6.69 10.34
N ASN A 96 -3.50 -5.54 10.29
CA ASN A 96 -4.09 -4.21 10.50
C ASN A 96 -4.56 -3.55 9.20
N VAL A 97 -4.43 -4.23 8.05
CA VAL A 97 -4.93 -3.72 6.77
C VAL A 97 -6.35 -4.22 6.53
N GLU A 98 -7.22 -3.33 6.08
CA GLU A 98 -8.51 -3.65 5.51
C GLU A 98 -8.51 -3.39 4.01
N LEU A 99 -9.41 -4.08 3.32
CA LEU A 99 -9.49 -4.03 1.88
C LEU A 99 -10.95 -4.08 1.44
N ASN A 100 -11.37 -3.01 0.79
CA ASN A 100 -12.69 -2.84 0.19
C ASN A 100 -12.58 -2.85 -1.33
N ASN A 101 -13.01 -3.94 -1.95
CA ASN A 101 -13.03 -4.12 -3.40
C ASN A 101 -13.98 -3.14 -4.12
N GLY A 102 -14.97 -2.57 -3.43
CA GLY A 102 -15.86 -1.56 -4.00
C GLY A 102 -15.17 -0.23 -4.31
N LEU A 103 -13.97 0.01 -3.75
CA LEU A 103 -13.18 1.21 -4.01
C LEU A 103 -12.21 1.06 -5.19
N VAL A 104 -12.10 -0.13 -5.78
CA VAL A 104 -11.24 -0.37 -6.94
C VAL A 104 -11.88 0.28 -8.18
N GLN A 105 -11.16 1.21 -8.78
CA GLN A 105 -11.55 1.91 -10.00
C GLN A 105 -11.23 1.03 -11.21
N LYS A 106 -12.29 0.62 -11.92
CA LYS A 106 -12.18 -0.15 -13.15
C LYS A 106 -12.16 0.75 -14.37
N MET A 107 -11.34 0.38 -15.35
CA MET A 107 -11.28 1.02 -16.67
C MET A 107 -12.20 0.28 -17.64
N ASP A 108 -13.00 1.03 -18.40
CA ASP A 108 -13.83 0.47 -19.46
C ASP A 108 -12.98 0.17 -20.70
N LEU A 109 -12.88 -1.10 -21.09
CA LEU A 109 -12.10 -1.54 -22.26
C LEU A 109 -12.49 -0.83 -23.56
N ASN A 110 -13.76 -0.47 -23.70
CA ASN A 110 -14.25 0.14 -24.93
C ASN A 110 -14.00 1.65 -24.97
N ALA A 111 -13.91 2.31 -23.81
CA ALA A 111 -13.76 3.76 -23.68
C ALA A 111 -12.36 4.21 -23.20
N VAL A 112 -11.54 3.31 -22.66
CA VAL A 112 -10.22 3.64 -22.11
C VAL A 112 -9.28 4.16 -23.19
N GLU A 113 -8.53 5.21 -22.87
CA GLU A 113 -7.46 5.71 -23.72
C GLU A 113 -6.20 4.85 -23.63
N PHE A 114 -5.48 4.73 -24.75
CA PHE A 114 -4.23 3.98 -24.82
C PHE A 114 -3.22 4.38 -23.72
N LYS A 115 -3.04 5.69 -23.51
CA LYS A 115 -2.11 6.24 -22.52
C LYS A 115 -2.52 5.91 -21.08
N SER A 116 -3.83 5.82 -20.82
CA SER A 116 -4.35 5.50 -19.49
C SER A 116 -4.11 4.02 -19.18
N LEU A 117 -4.42 3.13 -20.14
CA LEU A 117 -4.15 1.70 -19.97
C LEU A 117 -2.64 1.43 -19.82
N LEU A 118 -1.78 2.12 -20.58
CA LEU A 118 -0.32 1.98 -20.51
C LEU A 118 0.29 2.34 -19.14
N LYS A 119 -0.38 3.16 -18.32
CA LYS A 119 0.10 3.48 -16.97
C LYS A 119 -0.11 2.33 -15.99
N HIS A 120 -0.95 1.36 -16.32
CA HIS A 120 -1.32 0.30 -15.41
C HIS A 120 -0.15 -0.68 -15.20
N PRO A 121 0.22 -1.04 -13.95
CA PRO A 121 1.46 -1.79 -13.66
C PRO A 121 1.59 -3.17 -14.32
N TYR A 122 0.47 -3.79 -14.70
CA TYR A 122 0.45 -5.13 -15.30
C TYR A 122 0.53 -5.16 -16.83
N VAL A 123 0.50 -4.00 -17.51
CA VAL A 123 0.54 -3.98 -18.97
C VAL A 123 1.70 -3.15 -19.47
N GLU A 124 2.41 -3.73 -20.43
CA GLU A 124 3.44 -3.06 -21.19
C GLU A 124 2.89 -2.55 -22.53
N TYR A 125 3.68 -1.71 -23.21
CA TYR A 125 3.30 -1.12 -24.50
C TYR A 125 2.79 -2.15 -25.51
N TYR A 126 3.45 -3.30 -25.66
CA TYR A 126 3.07 -4.32 -26.63
C TYR A 126 1.74 -5.01 -26.28
N ILE A 127 1.45 -5.18 -24.99
CA ILE A 127 0.18 -5.75 -24.52
C ILE A 127 -0.95 -4.76 -24.81
N VAL A 128 -0.77 -3.48 -24.44
CA VAL A 128 -1.76 -2.43 -24.75
C VAL A 128 -2.00 -2.34 -26.26
N LYS A 129 -0.93 -2.33 -27.06
CA LYS A 129 -1.04 -2.35 -28.52
C LYS A 129 -1.80 -3.56 -29.04
N SER A 130 -1.58 -4.75 -28.45
CA SER A 130 -2.31 -5.96 -28.81
C SER A 130 -3.81 -5.84 -28.52
N ILE A 131 -4.18 -5.31 -27.34
CA ILE A 131 -5.58 -5.09 -26.94
C ILE A 131 -6.28 -4.14 -27.92
N PHE A 132 -5.66 -3.00 -28.25
CA PHE A 132 -6.25 -2.05 -29.19
C PHE A 132 -6.34 -2.61 -30.61
N ASN A 133 -5.30 -3.29 -31.09
CA ASN A 133 -5.35 -3.96 -32.40
C ASN A 133 -6.45 -5.05 -32.46
N PHE A 134 -6.68 -5.76 -31.35
CA PHE A 134 -7.74 -6.75 -31.28
C PHE A 134 -9.11 -6.08 -31.40
N LYS A 135 -9.33 -5.00 -30.65
CA LYS A 135 -10.53 -4.16 -30.72
C LYS A 135 -10.77 -3.58 -32.11
N ASP A 136 -9.73 -3.08 -32.77
CA ASP A 136 -9.85 -2.52 -34.13
C ASP A 136 -10.22 -3.59 -35.17
N LYS A 137 -9.85 -4.85 -34.94
CA LYS A 137 -10.13 -5.97 -35.87
C LYS A 137 -11.46 -6.67 -35.61
N HIS A 138 -11.82 -6.88 -34.36
CA HIS A 138 -13.00 -7.67 -33.95
C HIS A 138 -14.17 -6.79 -33.54
N GLY A 139 -13.94 -5.50 -33.31
CA GLY A 139 -14.94 -4.57 -32.81
C GLY A 139 -14.85 -4.37 -31.30
N ARG A 140 -15.96 -3.91 -30.72
CA ARG A 140 -16.06 -3.67 -29.27
C ARG A 140 -15.95 -4.99 -28.52
N PHE A 141 -15.40 -4.94 -27.31
CA PHE A 141 -15.46 -6.07 -26.38
C PHE A 141 -16.88 -6.16 -25.81
N ASP A 142 -17.50 -7.33 -25.87
CA ASP A 142 -18.79 -7.60 -25.23
C ASP A 142 -18.59 -8.08 -23.78
N SER A 143 -17.46 -8.73 -23.52
CA SER A 143 -17.09 -9.27 -22.21
C SER A 143 -15.61 -9.06 -21.90
N VAL A 144 -15.28 -8.95 -20.60
CA VAL A 144 -13.87 -8.90 -20.16
C VAL A 144 -13.15 -10.22 -20.51
N SER A 145 -13.85 -11.34 -20.56
CA SER A 145 -13.31 -12.67 -20.90
C SER A 145 -12.70 -12.75 -22.29
N GLU A 146 -13.12 -11.91 -23.24
CA GLU A 146 -12.53 -11.87 -24.59
C GLU A 146 -11.07 -11.43 -24.59
N LEU A 147 -10.58 -10.82 -23.51
CA LEU A 147 -9.15 -10.55 -23.35
C LEU A 147 -8.30 -11.82 -23.45
N LYS A 148 -8.84 -13.00 -23.14
CA LYS A 148 -8.12 -14.27 -23.34
C LYS A 148 -7.81 -14.58 -24.81
N ASN A 149 -8.56 -13.99 -25.74
CA ASN A 149 -8.35 -14.15 -27.17
C ASN A 149 -7.33 -13.14 -27.72
N VAL A 150 -6.94 -12.14 -26.92
CA VAL A 150 -5.96 -11.13 -27.31
C VAL A 150 -4.57 -11.76 -27.26
N PRO A 151 -3.76 -11.66 -28.34
CA PRO A 151 -2.39 -12.13 -28.32
C PRO A 151 -1.59 -11.47 -27.18
N LEU A 152 -0.70 -12.23 -26.54
CA LEU A 152 0.13 -11.80 -25.38
C LEU A 152 -0.61 -11.73 -24.03
N ILE A 153 -1.91 -12.05 -23.98
CA ILE A 153 -2.64 -12.21 -22.72
C ILE A 153 -2.67 -13.70 -22.35
N TYR A 154 -1.84 -14.09 -21.39
CA TYR A 154 -1.86 -15.42 -20.78
C TYR A 154 -2.79 -15.44 -19.55
N ASP A 155 -3.20 -16.62 -19.09
CA ASP A 155 -4.21 -16.77 -18.04
C ASP A 155 -3.89 -16.01 -16.75
N GLU A 156 -2.64 -16.06 -16.27
CA GLU A 156 -2.26 -15.33 -15.05
C GLU A 156 -2.38 -13.80 -15.22
N LEU A 157 -2.00 -13.27 -16.39
CA LEU A 157 -2.17 -11.84 -16.67
C LEU A 157 -3.65 -11.47 -16.76
N TYR A 158 -4.47 -12.31 -17.40
CA TYR A 158 -5.91 -12.13 -17.44
C TYR A 158 -6.53 -12.07 -16.04
N GLU A 159 -6.17 -13.01 -15.16
CA GLU A 159 -6.69 -13.05 -13.78
C GLU A 159 -6.31 -11.81 -12.99
N LYS A 160 -5.14 -11.21 -13.24
CA LYS A 160 -4.79 -9.91 -12.65
C LYS A 160 -5.62 -8.77 -13.23
N LEU A 161 -5.73 -8.70 -14.57
CA LEU A 161 -6.35 -7.57 -15.26
C LEU A 161 -7.88 -7.51 -15.10
N ARG A 162 -8.57 -8.65 -15.02
CA ARG A 162 -10.04 -8.69 -14.90
C ARG A 162 -10.60 -7.96 -13.67
N HIS A 163 -9.79 -7.75 -12.64
CA HIS A 163 -10.18 -6.99 -11.45
C HIS A 163 -10.23 -5.47 -11.70
N TYR A 164 -9.53 -5.00 -12.73
CA TYR A 164 -9.33 -3.59 -13.06
C TYR A 164 -10.02 -3.17 -14.36
N LEU A 165 -10.69 -4.09 -15.03
CA LEU A 165 -11.30 -3.87 -16.33
C LEU A 165 -12.80 -4.16 -16.27
N THR A 166 -13.56 -3.42 -17.05
CA THR A 166 -14.99 -3.62 -17.24
C THR A 166 -15.35 -3.40 -18.70
N VAL A 167 -16.50 -3.93 -19.09
CA VAL A 167 -17.18 -3.55 -20.33
C VAL A 167 -18.48 -2.91 -19.88
N LYS A 168 -18.70 -1.64 -20.22
CA LYS A 168 -20.04 -1.05 -20.05
C LYS A 168 -20.82 -1.32 -21.33
N GLU A 169 -22.05 -1.79 -21.16
CA GLU A 169 -23.02 -1.75 -22.25
C GLU A 169 -23.24 -0.28 -22.62
N SER A 170 -23.26 -0.03 -23.93
CA SER A 170 -23.59 1.30 -24.43
C SER A 170 -25.10 1.39 -24.38
N GLU A 171 -25.64 2.24 -23.51
CA GLU A 171 -27.05 2.66 -23.58
C GLU A 171 -27.33 3.40 -24.89
#